data_AF-A0A974XJS2-F1
#
_entry.id   AF-A0A974XJS2-F1
#
_cell.length_a   1.000
_cell.length_b   1.000
_cell.length_c   1.000
_cell.angle_alpha   90.00
_cell.angle_beta   90.00
_cell.angle_gamma   90.00
#
_symmetry.space_group_name_H-M   'P 1'
#
loop_
_entity.id
_entity.type
_entity.pdbx_description
1 polymer ?
#
loop_
_entity_poly.entity_id
_entity_poly.type
_entity_poly.pdbx_seq_one_letter_code
_entity_poly.pdbx_strand_id
1 'polypeptide(L)'
;MKNILFLSLTLFCSLAFADIKSVTVFDGEFKKINELTQPKDIEAFYSLWQTKIASDKKIKMDWSKGFKIDISGDNDSGRWLYCGGWLMPLSKSASVGLYQIQNYQQFELVLGITHNKSMVHRPSKLGLDSLTLAAH
;
A
#
# COMPACT_ATOMS: atom_id res chain seq x y z
N MET A 1 -47.72 -8.36 -27.87
CA MET A 1 -46.63 -7.38 -27.73
C MET A 1 -46.13 -7.44 -26.28
N LYS A 2 -44.94 -8.01 -26.05
CA LYS A 2 -44.42 -8.27 -24.70
C LYS A 2 -43.31 -7.26 -24.43
N ASN A 3 -43.66 -6.19 -23.71
CA ASN A 3 -42.72 -5.15 -23.32
C ASN A 3 -41.76 -5.73 -22.29
N ILE A 4 -40.51 -5.99 -22.70
CA ILE A 4 -39.42 -6.31 -21.79
C ILE A 4 -38.93 -4.99 -21.23
N LEU A 5 -39.38 -4.65 -20.03
CA LEU A 5 -38.86 -3.54 -19.25
C LEU A 5 -37.45 -3.94 -18.78
N PHE A 6 -36.43 -3.46 -19.47
CA PHE A 6 -35.04 -3.55 -19.03
C PHE A 6 -34.86 -2.59 -17.84
N LEU A 7 -34.97 -3.11 -16.63
CA LEU A 7 -34.64 -2.38 -15.41
C LEU A 7 -33.11 -2.32 -15.29
N SER A 8 -32.50 -1.21 -15.71
CA SER A 8 -31.06 -0.97 -15.55
C SER A 8 -30.74 -0.78 -14.07
N LEU A 9 -30.25 -1.84 -13.43
CA LEU A 9 -29.72 -1.78 -12.07
C LEU A 9 -28.30 -1.20 -12.11
N THR A 10 -28.17 0.12 -12.30
CA THR A 10 -26.93 0.84 -11.98
C THR A 10 -26.90 1.06 -10.49
N LEU A 11 -26.49 0.02 -9.76
CA LEU A 11 -26.27 0.09 -8.33
C LEU A 11 -25.04 0.96 -8.07
N PHE A 12 -25.28 2.20 -7.64
CA PHE A 12 -24.28 3.14 -7.18
C PHE A 12 -23.56 2.58 -5.93
N CYS A 13 -22.43 1.90 -6.13
CA CYS A 13 -21.46 1.65 -5.05
C CYS A 13 -20.72 2.95 -4.73
N SER A 14 -21.36 3.92 -4.10
CA SER A 14 -20.76 5.25 -3.85
C SER A 14 -20.69 5.66 -2.38
N LEU A 15 -21.05 4.81 -1.42
CA LEU A 15 -21.22 5.27 -0.02
C LEU A 15 -20.28 4.65 1.02
N ALA A 16 -19.35 3.76 0.65
CA ALA A 16 -18.44 3.16 1.63
C ALA A 16 -17.19 4.02 1.96
N PHE A 17 -16.88 5.03 1.15
CA PHE A 17 -15.70 5.88 1.32
C PHE A 17 -15.95 7.13 2.16
N ALA A 18 -17.22 7.48 2.40
CA ALA A 18 -17.61 8.73 3.06
C ALA A 18 -17.13 8.84 4.52
N ASP A 19 -16.70 7.72 5.11
CA ASP A 19 -16.32 7.66 6.50
C ASP A 19 -14.87 8.07 6.75
N ILE A 20 -13.98 8.03 5.75
CA ILE A 20 -12.59 8.49 5.89
C ILE A 20 -12.50 9.97 5.51
N LYS A 21 -12.04 10.78 6.46
CA LYS A 21 -11.80 12.23 6.30
C LYS A 21 -10.40 12.53 5.81
N SER A 22 -9.40 11.81 6.33
CA SER A 22 -8.02 11.96 5.91
C SER A 22 -7.18 10.73 6.19
N VAL A 23 -6.11 10.58 5.41
CA VAL A 23 -5.05 9.59 5.66
C VAL A 23 -3.72 10.33 5.69
N THR A 24 -3.06 10.36 6.84
CA THR A 24 -1.76 10.99 7.00
C THR A 24 -0.66 9.94 7.05
N VAL A 25 0.39 10.13 6.25
CA VAL A 25 1.53 9.22 6.16
C VAL A 25 2.77 9.88 6.73
N PHE A 26 3.48 9.17 7.60
CA PHE A 26 4.72 9.59 8.21
C PHE A 26 5.83 8.58 7.91
N ASP A 27 7.06 9.06 7.82
CA ASP A 27 8.25 8.20 7.76
C ASP A 27 8.65 7.65 9.13
N GLY A 28 9.73 6.87 9.17
CA GLY A 28 10.30 6.29 10.39
C GLY A 28 10.81 7.31 11.41
N GLU A 29 10.98 8.58 11.02
CA GLU A 29 11.33 9.70 11.91
C GLU A 29 10.08 10.49 12.36
N PHE A 30 8.88 9.97 12.09
CA PHE A 30 7.60 10.60 12.36
C PHE A 30 7.41 11.95 11.67
N LYS A 31 8.14 12.22 10.58
CA LYS A 31 7.91 13.39 9.74
C LYS A 31 6.80 13.08 8.75
N LYS A 32 5.83 13.99 8.61
CA LYS A 32 4.76 13.86 7.63
C LYS A 32 5.34 13.88 6.21
N ILE A 33 5.07 12.85 5.42
CA ILE A 33 5.50 12.75 4.02
C ILE A 33 4.35 12.94 3.04
N ASN A 34 3.11 12.62 3.44
CA ASN A 34 1.93 12.80 2.59
C ASN A 34 0.64 12.92 3.43
N GLU A 35 -0.40 13.48 2.83
CA GLU A 35 -1.73 13.59 3.42
C GLU A 35 -2.81 13.52 2.32
N LEU A 36 -3.66 12.50 2.40
CA LEU A 36 -4.77 12.31 1.48
C LEU A 36 -6.02 12.98 2.06
N THR A 37 -6.53 13.98 1.36
CA THR A 37 -7.78 14.69 1.71
C THR A 37 -8.74 14.80 0.53
N GLN A 38 -8.26 14.61 -0.69
CA GLN A 38 -9.08 14.68 -1.88
C GLN A 38 -9.92 13.39 -1.99
N PRO A 39 -11.23 13.48 -2.33
CA PRO A 39 -12.10 12.31 -2.41
C PRO A 39 -11.55 11.19 -3.32
N LYS A 40 -10.95 11.55 -4.45
CA LYS A 40 -10.36 10.59 -5.40
C LYS A 40 -9.19 9.82 -4.81
N ASP A 41 -8.36 10.47 -4.00
CA ASP A 41 -7.19 9.83 -3.39
C ASP A 41 -7.62 8.94 -2.23
N ILE A 42 -8.63 9.36 -1.45
CA ILE A 42 -9.25 8.55 -0.40
C ILE A 42 -9.92 7.31 -1.00
N GLU A 43 -10.63 7.45 -2.13
CA GLU A 43 -11.23 6.33 -2.84
C GLU A 43 -10.18 5.31 -3.27
N ALA A 44 -9.11 5.77 -3.94
CA ALA A 44 -8.01 4.92 -4.37
C ALA A 44 -7.33 4.20 -3.19
N PHE A 45 -7.09 4.92 -2.08
CA PHE A 45 -6.56 4.34 -0.86
C PHE A 45 -7.47 3.24 -0.32
N TYR A 46 -8.75 3.52 -0.17
CA TYR A 46 -9.69 2.59 0.46
C TYR A 46 -9.90 1.33 -0.40
N SER A 47 -9.97 1.46 -1.73
CA SER A 47 -10.05 0.28 -2.62
C SER A 47 -8.89 -0.68 -2.39
N LEU A 48 -7.67 -0.16 -2.20
CA LEU A 48 -6.49 -0.97 -1.89
C LEU A 48 -6.50 -1.45 -0.43
N TRP A 49 -6.94 -0.61 0.51
CA TRP A 49 -7.06 -0.93 1.93
C TRP A 49 -8.00 -2.11 2.20
N GLN A 50 -9.07 -2.25 1.42
CA GLN A 50 -10.00 -3.38 1.51
C GLN A 50 -9.38 -4.70 1.06
N THR A 51 -8.25 -4.68 0.36
CA THR A 51 -7.54 -5.92 -0.07
C THR A 51 -6.68 -6.52 1.02
N LYS A 52 -6.61 -5.92 2.22
CA LYS A 52 -5.81 -6.43 3.33
C LYS A 52 -6.34 -7.77 3.83
N ILE A 53 -5.45 -8.73 4.02
CA ILE A 53 -5.79 -10.07 4.53
C ILE A 53 -5.05 -10.28 5.84
N ALA A 54 -5.76 -10.74 6.86
CA ALA A 54 -5.16 -11.12 8.14
C ALA A 54 -4.18 -12.30 7.94
N SER A 55 -3.05 -12.25 8.62
CA SER A 55 -2.01 -13.26 8.54
C SER A 55 -1.59 -13.71 9.94
N ASP A 56 -1.40 -15.02 10.07
CA ASP A 56 -0.82 -15.70 11.23
C ASP A 56 0.72 -15.83 11.14
N LYS A 57 1.31 -15.33 10.04
CA LYS A 57 2.75 -15.40 9.80
C LYS A 57 3.51 -14.62 10.86
N LYS A 58 4.59 -15.24 11.35
CA LYS A 58 5.58 -14.56 12.21
C LYS A 58 6.66 -13.95 11.33
N ILE A 59 6.58 -12.64 11.13
CA ILE A 59 7.55 -11.92 10.30
C ILE A 59 8.46 -11.10 11.21
N LYS A 60 9.77 -11.26 11.02
CA LYS A 60 10.77 -10.39 11.63
C LYS A 60 10.99 -9.21 10.71
N MET A 61 10.32 -8.10 10.99
CA MET A 61 10.44 -6.86 10.23
C MET A 61 10.95 -5.75 11.13
N ASP A 62 11.83 -4.92 10.59
CA ASP A 62 12.29 -3.72 11.28
C ASP A 62 11.28 -2.59 11.05
N TRP A 63 10.24 -2.54 11.90
CA TRP A 63 9.18 -1.54 11.81
C TRP A 63 9.66 -0.10 11.99
N SER A 64 10.87 0.11 12.55
CA SER A 64 11.45 1.46 12.67
C SER A 64 11.81 2.09 11.32
N LYS A 65 11.99 1.25 10.29
CA LYS A 65 12.22 1.67 8.90
C LYS A 65 10.93 1.74 8.08
N GLY A 66 9.80 1.42 8.71
CA GLY A 66 8.49 1.48 8.09
C GLY A 66 7.92 2.91 8.08
N PHE A 67 6.64 2.97 7.76
CA PHE A 67 5.84 4.18 7.72
C PHE A 67 4.73 4.08 8.75
N LYS A 68 4.33 5.21 9.32
CA LYS A 68 3.11 5.29 10.13
C LYS A 68 1.98 5.84 9.25
N ILE A 69 0.83 5.20 9.31
CA ILE A 69 -0.40 5.63 8.63
C ILE A 69 -1.44 5.96 9.71
N ASP A 70 -1.84 7.22 9.77
CA ASP A 70 -2.92 7.68 10.63
C ASP A 70 -4.17 7.92 9.76
N ILE A 71 -5.20 7.11 9.96
CA ILE A 71 -6.50 7.21 9.29
C ILE A 71 -7.44 7.94 10.25
N SER A 72 -8.02 9.04 9.78
CA SER A 72 -9.05 9.79 10.50
C SER A 72 -10.36 9.69 9.76
N GLY A 73 -11.40 9.29 10.46
CA GLY A 73 -12.73 9.08 9.94
C GLY A 73 -13.76 8.95 11.06
N ASP A 74 -15.04 9.07 10.73
CA ASP A 74 -16.11 8.97 11.74
C ASP A 74 -16.28 7.52 12.21
N ASN A 75 -16.30 6.57 11.27
CA ASN A 75 -16.39 5.13 11.57
C ASN A 75 -15.07 4.38 11.32
N ASP A 76 -14.26 4.86 10.37
CA ASP A 76 -12.97 4.27 10.00
C ASP A 76 -11.81 5.16 10.47
N SER A 77 -11.37 4.92 11.71
CA SER A 77 -10.22 5.58 12.32
C SER A 77 -9.20 4.57 12.86
N GLY A 78 -7.92 4.89 12.78
CA GLY A 78 -6.88 4.02 13.33
C GLY A 78 -5.47 4.46 13.00
N ARG A 79 -4.52 3.95 13.78
CA ARG A 79 -3.08 4.16 13.55
C ARG A 79 -2.46 2.83 13.19
N TRP A 80 -1.61 2.84 12.18
CA TRP A 80 -1.02 1.63 11.61
C TRP A 80 0.46 1.84 11.32
N LEU A 81 1.24 0.76 11.44
CA LEU A 81 2.58 0.65 10.89
C LEU A 81 2.50 -0.10 9.57
N TYR A 82 3.26 0.38 8.59
CA TYR A 82 3.34 -0.17 7.25
C TYR A 82 4.79 -0.43 6.86
N CYS A 83 5.10 -1.60 6.32
CA CYS A 83 6.41 -1.87 5.74
C CYS A 83 6.33 -3.01 4.71
N GLY A 84 6.72 -2.74 3.46
CA GLY A 84 6.86 -3.76 2.41
C GLY A 84 5.61 -4.62 2.19
N GLY A 85 4.43 -4.01 2.20
CA GLY A 85 3.13 -4.69 2.05
C GLY A 85 2.53 -5.25 3.33
N TRP A 86 3.20 -5.13 4.47
CA TRP A 86 2.70 -5.55 5.77
C TRP A 86 2.13 -4.39 6.56
N LEU A 87 1.01 -4.64 7.24
CA LEU A 87 0.29 -3.70 8.07
C LEU A 87 0.16 -4.27 9.48
N MET A 88 0.38 -3.42 10.47
CA MET A 88 0.20 -3.75 11.88
C MET A 88 -0.51 -2.59 12.58
N PRO A 89 -1.68 -2.80 13.23
CA PRO A 89 -2.33 -1.75 13.97
C PRO A 89 -1.46 -1.31 15.16
N LEU A 90 -1.37 -0.01 15.39
CA LEU A 90 -0.67 0.57 16.53
C LEU A 90 -1.65 0.62 17.73
N SER A 91 -2.17 -0.53 18.15
CA SER A 91 -3.03 -0.65 19.33
C SER A 91 -2.23 -1.10 20.56
N LYS A 92 -2.73 -0.81 21.76
CA LYS A 92 -2.09 -1.22 23.03
C LYS A 92 -2.35 -2.69 23.42
N SER A 93 -3.08 -3.48 22.63
CA SER A 93 -3.45 -4.85 23.00
C SER A 93 -2.49 -5.89 22.45
N ALA A 94 -2.16 -6.91 23.24
CA ALA A 94 -1.12 -7.90 22.96
C ALA A 94 -1.40 -8.84 21.75
N SER A 95 -2.57 -8.74 21.13
CA SER A 95 -3.01 -9.53 19.97
C SER A 95 -3.08 -8.67 18.71
N VAL A 96 -2.00 -7.93 18.44
CA VAL A 96 -1.92 -7.03 17.30
C VAL A 96 -1.93 -7.86 16.00
N GLY A 97 -3.03 -7.80 15.25
CA GLY A 97 -3.19 -8.57 14.01
C GLY A 97 -2.17 -8.12 12.96
N LEU A 98 -1.51 -9.07 12.28
CA LEU A 98 -0.69 -8.77 11.13
C LEU A 98 -1.56 -8.88 9.87
N TYR A 99 -1.42 -7.93 8.95
CA TYR A 99 -2.17 -7.93 7.69
C TYR A 99 -1.22 -7.76 6.52
N GLN A 100 -1.59 -8.35 5.38
CA GLN A 100 -0.87 -8.19 4.12
C GLN A 100 -1.76 -7.49 3.10
N ILE A 101 -1.24 -6.46 2.44
CA ILE A 101 -1.85 -5.83 1.27
C ILE A 101 -1.43 -6.60 0.02
N GLN A 102 -2.38 -6.99 -0.83
CA GLN A 102 -2.08 -7.77 -2.04
C GLN A 102 -1.31 -6.93 -3.08
N ASN A 103 -1.79 -5.73 -3.40
CA ASN A 103 -1.17 -4.84 -4.39
C ASN A 103 -0.37 -3.73 -3.69
N TYR A 104 0.66 -4.12 -2.96
CA TYR A 104 1.37 -3.19 -2.08
C TYR A 104 2.11 -2.08 -2.83
N GLN A 105 2.55 -2.33 -4.07
CA GLN A 105 3.23 -1.33 -4.89
C GLN A 105 2.29 -0.17 -5.26
N GLN A 106 1.06 -0.47 -5.69
CA GLN A 106 0.06 0.57 -5.94
C GLN A 106 -0.36 1.26 -4.64
N PHE A 107 -0.43 0.52 -3.54
CA PHE A 107 -0.73 1.08 -2.23
C PHE A 107 0.34 2.10 -1.80
N GLU A 108 1.62 1.79 -1.96
CA GLU A 108 2.72 2.71 -1.68
C GLU A 108 2.66 3.95 -2.56
N LEU A 109 2.34 3.80 -3.85
CA LEU A 109 2.17 4.94 -4.75
C LEU A 109 1.04 5.88 -4.28
N VAL A 110 -0.12 5.32 -3.90
CA VAL A 110 -1.24 6.12 -3.37
C VAL A 110 -0.84 6.81 -2.06
N LEU A 111 -0.08 6.15 -1.20
CA LEU A 111 0.43 6.73 0.04
C LEU A 111 1.55 7.76 -0.17
N GLY A 112 2.07 7.92 -1.40
CA GLY A 112 3.22 8.80 -1.67
C GLY A 112 4.55 8.25 -1.12
N ILE A 113 4.61 6.94 -0.86
CA ILE A 113 5.84 6.26 -0.45
C ILE A 113 6.70 6.04 -1.70
N THR A 114 7.80 6.77 -1.77
CA THR A 114 8.76 6.63 -2.87
C THR A 114 9.90 5.72 -2.44
N HIS A 115 10.00 4.56 -3.09
CA HIS A 115 11.23 3.79 -3.02
C HIS A 115 12.28 4.54 -3.82
N ASN A 116 13.27 5.13 -3.16
CA ASN A 116 14.47 5.59 -3.83
C ASN A 116 15.00 4.43 -4.66
N LYS A 117 14.89 4.55 -5.99
CA LYS A 117 15.24 3.53 -6.96
C LYS A 117 16.76 3.45 -7.08
N SER A 118 17.43 3.09 -5.99
CA SER A 118 18.87 2.92 -5.91
C SER A 118 19.23 1.59 -5.26
N MET A 119 18.52 0.52 -5.65
CA MET A 119 18.98 -0.86 -5.54
C MET A 119 18.42 -1.68 -6.71
N VAL A 120 18.72 -1.25 -7.94
CA VAL A 120 18.84 -2.19 -9.05
C VAL A 120 20.33 -2.26 -9.34
N HIS A 121 21.02 -3.18 -8.67
CA HIS A 121 22.29 -3.67 -9.19
C HIS A 121 21.95 -4.40 -10.49
N ARG A 122 21.89 -3.65 -11.58
CA ARG A 122 21.91 -4.20 -12.93
C ARG A 122 23.27 -4.88 -13.05
N PRO A 123 23.38 -6.21 -13.16
CA PRO A 123 24.65 -6.77 -13.57
C PRO A 123 24.97 -6.14 -14.92
N SER A 124 26.08 -5.43 -14.98
CA SER A 124 26.65 -4.90 -16.20
C SER A 124 26.86 -6.08 -17.14
N LYS A 125 25.97 -6.21 -18.12
CA LYS A 125 26.13 -7.08 -19.27
C LYS A 125 27.21 -6.43 -20.14
N LEU A 126 28.48 -6.66 -19.80
CA LEU A 126 29.66 -6.37 -20.61
C LEU A 126 30.76 -7.35 -20.20
N GLY A 127 31.18 -8.19 -21.14
CA GLY A 127 32.12 -9.27 -20.92
C GLY A 127 31.93 -10.47 -21.84
N LEU A 128 31.29 -10.30 -23.01
CA LEU A 128 31.63 -11.10 -24.18
C LEU A 128 32.45 -10.16 -25.05
N ASP A 129 33.74 -10.45 -25.18
CA ASP A 129 34.55 -10.34 -26.40
C ASP A 129 36.05 -10.32 -26.02
N SER A 130 36.83 -11.09 -26.79
CA SER A 130 38.30 -11.24 -26.78
C SER A 130 38.93 -12.34 -25.90
N LEU A 131 38.52 -13.60 -26.12
CA LEU A 131 39.50 -14.70 -26.15
C LEU A 131 40.08 -14.75 -27.56
N THR A 132 41.17 -14.03 -27.78
CA THR A 132 42.05 -14.23 -28.94
C THR A 132 43.48 -13.99 -28.47
N LEU A 133 44.12 -15.01 -27.93
CA LEU A 133 45.58 -15.13 -27.95
C LEU A 133 46.01 -16.57 -27.62
N ALA A 134 47.09 -17.00 -28.29
CA ALA A 134 47.78 -18.29 -28.29
C ALA A 134 47.26 -19.28 -29.36
N ALA A 135 48.07 -19.79 -30.29
CA ALA A 135 49.53 -19.91 -30.30
C ALA A 135 50.09 -19.95 -31.73
N HIS A 136 51.34 -19.50 -31.83
CA HIS A 136 52.32 -19.86 -32.86
C HIS A 136 52.60 -21.37 -32.86
#